data_AF-A0A3G6PIN2-F1
#
_entry.id   AF-A0A3G6PIN2-F1
#
_cell.length_a   1.000
_cell.length_b   1.000
_cell.length_c   1.000
_cell.angle_alpha   90.00
_cell.angle_beta   90.00
_cell.angle_gamma   90.00
#
_symmetry.space_group_name_H-M   'P 1'
#
loop_
_entity.id
_entity.type
_entity.pdbx_description
1 polymer ?
#
loop_
_entity_poly.entity_id
_entity_poly.type
_entity_poly.pdbx_seq_one_letter_code
_entity_poly.pdbx_strand_id
1 'polypeptide(L)'
;MILNEKSCNFDTVKKLISILLLSLYLVSTTELYQLLKMPLLIEHYIQHKNLNPEMSLTAFLKTHYDHPVKDSDHDQDQRLPFVSHASLLSVVFTINSYLDFYSTEKVYNAREVKKPLYKSVLYNKEILNSIWQPPRFLQS
;
A
#
# COMPACT_ATOMS: atom_id res chain seq x y z
N MET A 1 -5.03 -10.57 -37.43
CA MET A 1 -4.39 -11.52 -36.50
C MET A 1 -3.13 -10.94 -35.85
N ILE A 2 -2.16 -10.43 -36.63
CA ILE A 2 -0.87 -9.88 -36.14
C ILE A 2 -1.00 -8.68 -35.17
N LEU A 3 -2.02 -7.83 -35.31
CA LEU A 3 -2.24 -6.68 -34.41
C LEU A 3 -2.67 -7.10 -32.98
N ASN A 4 -3.38 -8.22 -32.85
CA ASN A 4 -3.87 -8.70 -31.55
C ASN A 4 -2.75 -9.34 -30.72
N GLU A 5 -1.80 -10.02 -31.38
CA GLU A 5 -0.60 -10.58 -30.74
C GLU A 5 0.32 -9.47 -30.19
N LYS A 6 0.52 -8.39 -30.95
CA LYS A 6 1.36 -7.27 -30.51
C LYS A 6 0.78 -6.55 -29.28
N SER A 7 -0.55 -6.38 -29.23
CA SER A 7 -1.23 -5.80 -28.06
C SER A 7 -1.12 -6.70 -26.82
N CYS A 8 -1.36 -8.00 -26.98
CA CYS A 8 -1.25 -8.98 -25.89
C CYS A 8 0.16 -9.01 -25.26
N ASN A 9 1.20 -8.96 -26.09
CA ASN A 9 2.59 -8.88 -25.61
C ASN A 9 2.87 -7.57 -24.89
N PHE A 10 2.35 -6.44 -25.38
CA PHE A 10 2.55 -5.14 -24.73
C PHE A 10 1.88 -5.07 -23.34
N ASP A 11 0.67 -5.61 -23.20
CA ASP A 11 -0.03 -5.63 -21.91
C ASP A 11 0.62 -6.61 -20.92
N THR A 12 1.16 -7.73 -21.41
CA THR A 12 1.97 -8.67 -20.61
C THR A 12 3.25 -8.00 -20.10
N VAL A 13 3.97 -7.28 -20.97
CA VAL A 13 5.19 -6.55 -20.60
C VAL A 13 4.89 -5.46 -19.57
N LYS A 14 3.82 -4.67 -19.75
CA LYS A 14 3.41 -3.67 -18.75
C LYS A 14 3.12 -4.30 -17.39
N LYS A 15 2.41 -5.43 -17.36
CA LYS A 15 2.10 -6.15 -16.13
C LYS A 15 3.39 -6.62 -15.45
N LEU A 16 4.33 -7.18 -16.19
CA LEU A 16 5.64 -7.60 -15.65
C LEU A 16 6.42 -6.42 -15.10
N ILE A 17 6.49 -5.31 -15.83
CA ILE A 17 7.16 -4.09 -15.35
C ILE A 17 6.49 -3.58 -14.07
N SER A 18 5.16 -3.56 -14.01
CA SER A 18 4.43 -3.12 -12.82
C SER A 18 4.71 -4.03 -11.61
N ILE A 19 4.76 -5.35 -11.80
CA ILE A 19 5.08 -6.31 -10.74
C ILE A 19 6.53 -6.14 -10.28
N LEU A 20 7.46 -5.93 -11.22
CA LEU A 20 8.87 -5.70 -10.92
C LEU A 20 9.06 -4.42 -10.10
N LEU A 21 8.46 -3.31 -10.54
CA LEU A 21 8.55 -2.03 -9.85
C LEU A 21 7.92 -2.09 -8.45
N LEU A 22 6.77 -2.76 -8.31
CA LEU A 22 6.14 -2.95 -7.00
C LEU A 22 6.98 -3.83 -6.08
N SER A 23 7.57 -4.90 -6.61
CA SER A 23 8.49 -5.77 -5.85
C SER A 23 9.71 -5.00 -5.37
N LEU A 24 10.35 -4.21 -6.26
CA LEU A 24 11.49 -3.36 -5.92
C LEU A 24 11.12 -2.31 -4.87
N TYR A 25 9.94 -1.70 -5.00
CA TYR A 25 9.44 -0.75 -4.01
C TYR A 25 9.27 -1.39 -2.64
N LEU A 26 8.64 -2.56 -2.57
CA LEU A 26 8.46 -3.30 -1.32
C LEU A 26 9.82 -3.67 -0.70
N VAL A 27 10.74 -4.22 -1.49
CA VAL A 27 12.09 -4.57 -1.00
C VAL A 27 12.87 -3.34 -0.52
N SER A 28 12.71 -2.19 -1.18
CA SER A 28 13.44 -0.96 -0.84
C SER A 28 12.84 -0.18 0.35
N THR A 29 11.55 -0.34 0.62
CA THR A 29 10.83 0.44 1.65
C THR A 29 10.45 -0.37 2.88
N THR A 30 10.71 -1.68 2.86
CA THR A 30 10.44 -2.59 3.98
C THR A 30 11.68 -3.43 4.30
N GLU A 31 11.66 -4.12 5.44
CA GLU A 31 12.73 -5.04 5.86
C GLU A 31 12.79 -6.34 5.01
N LEU A 32 12.03 -6.45 3.92
CA LEU A 32 12.09 -7.62 3.01
C LEU A 32 13.49 -7.84 2.43
N TYR A 33 14.32 -6.79 2.31
CA TYR A 33 15.71 -6.93 1.89
C TYR A 33 16.53 -7.82 2.84
N GLN A 34 16.15 -7.95 4.11
CA GLN A 34 16.83 -8.80 5.09
C GLN A 34 16.76 -10.29 4.67
N LEU A 35 15.74 -10.69 3.90
CA LEU A 35 15.65 -12.04 3.35
C LEU A 35 16.80 -12.37 2.39
N LEU A 36 17.45 -11.37 1.79
CA LEU A 36 18.65 -11.57 0.97
C LEU A 36 19.86 -12.00 1.82
N LYS A 37 19.81 -11.82 3.15
CA LYS A 37 20.85 -12.27 4.10
C LYS A 37 20.59 -13.70 4.62
N MET A 38 19.55 -14.38 4.18
CA MET A 38 19.28 -15.77 4.57
C MET A 38 20.43 -16.75 4.30
N PRO A 39 21.21 -16.63 3.21
CA PRO A 39 22.38 -17.48 3.01
C PRO A 39 23.41 -17.38 4.14
N LEU A 40 23.61 -16.18 4.70
CA LEU A 40 24.54 -15.95 5.82
C LEU A 40 24.06 -16.65 7.10
N LEU A 41 22.75 -16.61 7.38
CA LEU A 41 22.15 -17.31 8.51
C LEU A 41 22.36 -18.83 8.39
N ILE A 42 22.19 -19.38 7.19
CA ILE A 42 22.39 -20.81 6.92
C ILE A 42 23.85 -21.19 7.12
N GLU A 43 24.79 -20.40 6.59
CA GLU A 43 26.22 -20.62 6.75
C GLU A 43 26.62 -20.62 8.24
N HIS A 44 26.15 -19.64 9.00
CA HIS A 44 26.44 -19.55 10.43
C HIS A 44 25.81 -20.71 11.22
N TYR A 45 24.58 -21.12 10.88
CA TYR A 45 23.98 -22.32 11.45
C TYR A 45 24.80 -23.59 11.17
N ILE A 46 25.32 -23.76 9.95
CA ILE A 46 26.18 -24.90 9.61
C ILE A 46 27.48 -24.88 10.43
N GLN A 47 28.09 -23.72 10.65
CA GLN A 47 29.26 -23.58 11.51
C GLN A 47 28.97 -24.07 12.93
N HIS A 48 27.89 -23.60 13.55
CA HIS A 48 27.49 -24.06 14.87
C HIS A 48 27.11 -25.55 14.90
N LYS A 49 26.49 -26.08 13.84
CA LYS A 49 26.15 -27.50 13.73
C LYS A 49 27.40 -28.38 13.63
N ASN A 50 28.46 -27.89 12.99
CA ASN A 50 29.75 -28.59 12.90
C ASN A 50 30.48 -28.58 14.24
N LEU A 51 30.41 -27.48 14.99
CA LEU A 51 31.02 -27.39 16.33
C LEU A 51 30.22 -28.17 17.38
N ASN A 52 28.89 -28.12 17.30
CA ASN A 52 27.95 -28.75 18.22
C ASN A 52 26.91 -29.58 17.44
N PRO A 53 27.18 -30.87 17.18
CA PRO A 53 26.29 -31.73 16.40
C PRO A 53 24.86 -31.86 16.95
N GLU A 54 24.67 -31.68 18.25
CA GLU A 54 23.36 -31.71 18.91
C GLU A 54 22.56 -30.40 18.76
N MET A 55 23.16 -29.33 18.22
CA MET A 55 22.45 -28.07 18.06
C MET A 55 21.32 -28.21 17.04
N SER A 56 20.10 -27.86 17.45
CA SER A 56 18.96 -27.73 16.55
C SER A 56 18.88 -26.31 15.97
N LEU A 57 18.20 -26.16 14.83
CA LEU A 57 17.92 -24.85 14.24
C LEU A 57 17.17 -23.93 15.22
N THR A 58 16.21 -24.48 15.98
CA THR A 58 15.45 -23.71 16.96
C THR A 58 16.32 -23.24 18.13
N ALA A 59 17.25 -24.08 18.59
CA ALA A 59 18.20 -23.71 19.64
C ALA A 59 19.14 -22.60 19.14
N PHE A 60 19.66 -22.73 17.92
CA PHE A 60 20.48 -21.69 17.27
C PHE A 60 19.74 -20.34 17.19
N LEU A 61 18.52 -20.34 16.63
CA LEU A 61 17.72 -19.11 16.54
C LEU A 61 17.45 -18.50 17.92
N LYS A 62 17.18 -19.34 18.93
CA LYS A 62 16.96 -18.84 20.30
C LYS A 62 18.20 -18.13 20.84
N THR A 63 19.39 -18.68 20.66
CA THR A 63 20.63 -18.07 21.13
C THR A 63 20.88 -16.69 20.52
N HIS A 64 20.61 -16.51 19.22
CA HIS A 64 20.91 -15.24 18.53
C HIS A 64 19.75 -14.22 18.50
N TYR A 65 18.49 -14.63 18.70
CA TYR A 65 17.32 -13.74 18.61
C TYR A 65 16.53 -13.53 19.90
N ASP A 66 16.67 -14.38 20.93
CA ASP A 66 15.96 -14.23 22.21
C ASP A 66 16.80 -13.39 23.20
N HIS A 67 18.02 -13.84 23.48
CA HIS A 67 18.94 -13.18 24.41
C HIS A 67 20.37 -13.20 23.85
N PRO A 68 20.69 -12.33 22.87
CA PRO A 68 21.98 -12.36 22.21
C PRO A 68 23.10 -12.12 23.23
N VAL A 69 23.97 -13.12 23.39
CA VAL A 69 25.14 -13.02 24.25
C VAL A 69 26.24 -12.32 23.45
N LYS A 70 26.88 -11.31 24.03
CA LYS A 70 28.08 -10.71 23.45
C LYS A 70 29.26 -11.66 23.67
N ASP A 71 29.53 -12.49 22.68
CA ASP A 71 30.69 -13.37 22.63
C ASP A 71 31.65 -12.97 21.49
N SER A 72 32.58 -13.86 21.14
CA SER A 72 33.57 -13.64 20.07
C SER A 72 32.95 -13.43 18.69
N ASP A 73 31.70 -13.86 18.50
CA ASP A 73 31.06 -13.94 17.20
C ASP A 73 30.07 -12.77 17.00
N HIS A 74 30.06 -11.82 17.94
CA HIS A 74 29.20 -10.64 17.95
C HIS A 74 29.17 -9.89 16.60
N ASP A 75 30.32 -9.73 15.93
CA ASP A 75 30.37 -9.01 14.64
C ASP A 75 29.71 -9.79 13.50
N GLN A 76 29.69 -11.12 13.59
CA GLN A 76 28.99 -12.00 12.65
C GLN A 76 27.49 -12.03 12.95
N ASP A 77 27.12 -12.04 14.23
CA ASP A 77 25.73 -11.95 14.70
C ASP A 77 25.03 -10.69 14.22
N GLN A 78 25.71 -9.54 14.29
CA GLN A 78 25.15 -8.26 13.83
C GLN A 78 24.80 -8.25 12.33
N ARG A 79 25.41 -9.14 11.54
CA ARG A 79 25.16 -9.28 10.10
C ARG A 79 23.98 -10.19 9.78
N LEU A 80 23.49 -10.97 10.75
CA LEU A 80 22.35 -11.85 10.56
C LEU A 80 21.09 -11.07 10.18
N PRO A 81 20.19 -11.69 9.40
CA PRO A 81 18.92 -11.06 9.03
C PRO A 81 18.14 -10.67 10.28
N PHE A 82 17.53 -9.49 10.28
CA PHE A 82 16.66 -9.00 11.35
C PHE A 82 17.31 -8.81 12.74
N VAL A 83 18.64 -8.85 12.86
CA VAL A 83 19.35 -8.46 14.10
C VAL A 83 19.53 -6.94 14.17
N SER A 84 19.90 -6.33 13.06
CA SER A 84 20.06 -4.88 12.92
C SER A 84 19.08 -4.32 11.89
N HIS A 85 18.39 -3.24 12.28
CA HIS A 85 17.41 -2.54 11.45
C HIS A 85 18.05 -1.28 10.85
N ALA A 86 17.96 -1.13 9.53
CA ALA A 86 18.37 0.09 8.87
C ALA A 86 17.20 1.08 8.84
N SER A 87 17.51 2.38 8.85
CA SER A 87 16.50 3.42 8.62
C SER A 87 15.95 3.29 7.20
N LEU A 88 14.73 2.77 7.09
CA LEU A 88 14.03 2.60 5.81
C LEU A 88 13.74 3.97 5.17
N LEU A 89 13.68 4.00 3.85
CA LEU A 89 13.30 5.21 3.09
C LEU A 89 11.87 5.62 3.44
N SER A 90 11.73 6.75 4.14
CA SER A 90 10.43 7.39 4.38
C SER A 90 10.16 8.41 3.28
N VAL A 91 9.21 8.11 2.40
CA VAL A 91 8.74 9.04 1.36
C VAL A 91 7.48 9.73 1.87
N VAL A 92 7.59 11.00 2.21
CA VAL A 92 6.44 11.83 2.61
C VAL A 92 5.99 12.65 1.41
N PHE A 93 4.80 12.36 0.89
CA PHE A 93 4.16 13.19 -0.13
C PHE A 93 3.41 14.32 0.57
N THR A 94 3.89 15.55 0.43
CA THR A 94 3.17 16.74 0.86
C THR A 94 2.25 17.18 -0.27
N ILE A 95 0.93 17.24 0.00
CA ILE A 95 -0.02 17.84 -0.95
C ILE A 95 0.19 19.35 -0.84
N ASN A 96 0.67 19.96 -1.93
CA ASN A 96 0.78 21.40 -2.02
C ASN A 96 -0.63 22.01 -1.91
N SER A 97 -0.86 22.93 -0.97
CA SER A 97 -2.22 23.45 -0.65
C SER A 97 -2.86 24.31 -1.76
N TYR A 98 -2.17 24.51 -2.89
CA TYR A 98 -2.65 25.29 -4.04
C TYR A 98 -3.27 24.42 -5.15
N LEU A 99 -3.99 23.35 -4.79
CA LEU A 99 -4.81 22.63 -5.76
C LEU A 99 -6.14 23.37 -5.95
N ASP A 100 -6.15 24.31 -6.89
CA ASP A 100 -7.38 24.88 -7.40
C ASP A 100 -8.14 23.78 -8.18
N PHE A 101 -9.16 23.20 -7.55
CA PHE A 101 -10.11 22.33 -8.24
C PHE A 101 -11.01 23.19 -9.12
N TYR A 102 -10.59 23.41 -10.36
CA TYR A 102 -11.48 23.94 -11.38
C TYR A 102 -12.46 22.84 -11.78
N SER A 103 -13.64 22.88 -11.18
CA SER A 103 -14.79 22.13 -11.66
C SER A 103 -15.14 22.67 -13.04
N THR A 104 -14.73 21.96 -14.10
CA THR A 104 -15.33 22.22 -15.40
C THR A 104 -16.76 21.76 -15.28
N GLU A 105 -17.71 22.69 -15.21
CA GLU A 105 -19.09 22.32 -15.41
C GLU A 105 -19.14 21.66 -16.79
N LYS A 106 -19.27 20.33 -16.81
CA LYS A 106 -19.73 19.67 -18.02
C LYS A 106 -21.07 20.33 -18.31
N VAL A 107 -21.09 21.19 -19.32
CA VAL A 107 -22.33 21.63 -19.95
C VAL A 107 -22.95 20.38 -20.51
N TYR A 108 -23.71 19.68 -19.65
CA TYR A 108 -24.70 18.74 -20.09
C TYR A 108 -25.65 19.61 -20.89
N ASN A 109 -25.52 19.56 -22.21
CA ASN A 109 -26.64 19.85 -23.09
C ASN A 109 -27.68 18.81 -22.72
N ALA A 110 -28.49 19.10 -21.70
CA ALA A 110 -29.70 18.39 -21.41
C ALA A 110 -30.54 18.61 -22.66
N ARG A 111 -30.42 17.69 -23.62
CA ARG A 111 -31.42 17.52 -24.65
C ARG A 111 -32.70 17.38 -23.84
N GLU A 112 -33.57 18.39 -23.90
CA GLU A 112 -34.86 18.37 -23.21
C GLU A 112 -35.61 17.14 -23.72
N VAL A 113 -35.39 16.01 -23.08
CA VAL A 113 -36.32 14.91 -23.15
C VAL A 113 -37.51 15.46 -22.39
N LYS A 114 -38.53 15.89 -23.14
CA LYS A 114 -39.86 16.18 -22.59
C LYS A 114 -40.36 14.90 -21.94
N LYS A 115 -39.93 14.64 -20.71
CA LYS A 115 -40.52 13.63 -19.86
C LYS A 115 -41.95 14.13 -19.64
N PRO A 116 -43.00 13.34 -19.90
CA PRO A 116 -44.33 13.70 -19.48
C PRO A 116 -44.31 13.75 -17.95
N LEU A 117 -44.10 14.94 -17.42
CA LEU A 117 -44.13 15.19 -15.99
C LEU A 117 -45.61 15.03 -15.61
N TYR A 118 -45.92 13.95 -14.89
CA TYR A 118 -47.25 13.75 -14.34
C TYR A 118 -47.54 14.94 -13.42
N LYS A 119 -48.29 15.90 -13.96
CA LYS A 119 -48.73 17.08 -13.22
C LYS A 119 -49.87 16.63 -12.31
N SER A 120 -49.51 16.10 -11.14
CA SER A 120 -50.48 15.93 -10.09
C SER A 120 -51.06 17.31 -9.77
N VAL A 121 -52.37 17.38 -9.56
CA VAL A 121 -53.10 18.62 -9.22
C VAL A 121 -52.54 19.28 -7.94
N LEU A 122 -51.72 18.55 -7.18
CA LEU A 122 -51.03 18.97 -5.96
C LEU A 122 -49.59 19.46 -6.18
N TYR A 123 -49.14 19.65 -7.43
CA TYR A 123 -47.82 20.22 -7.72
C TYR A 123 -47.81 21.73 -7.44
N ASN A 124 -47.67 22.10 -6.16
CA ASN A 124 -47.44 23.46 -5.74
C ASN A 124 -45.92 23.73 -5.63
N LYS A 125 -45.40 24.66 -6.45
CA LYS A 125 -43.99 25.09 -6.41
C LYS A 125 -43.61 25.72 -5.07
N GLU A 126 -44.56 26.20 -4.30
CA GLU A 126 -44.34 26.75 -2.96
C GLU A 126 -43.87 25.67 -1.96
N ILE A 127 -44.27 24.40 -2.16
CA ILE A 127 -43.84 23.29 -1.30
C ILE A 127 -42.34 23.04 -1.46
N LEU A 128 -41.79 23.13 -2.68
CA LEU A 128 -40.35 22.91 -2.92
C LEU A 128 -39.46 23.87 -2.12
N ASN A 129 -39.89 25.13 -1.98
CA ASN A 129 -39.17 26.13 -1.20
C ASN A 129 -39.40 26.00 0.31
N SER A 130 -40.37 25.19 0.72
CA SER A 130 -40.78 25.01 2.11
C SER A 130 -40.22 23.74 2.78
N ILE A 131 -39.65 22.80 2.02
CA ILE A 131 -39.19 21.51 2.56
C ILE A 131 -37.99 21.69 3.52
N TRP A 132 -37.18 22.72 3.32
CA TRP A 132 -35.93 22.94 4.06
C TRP A 132 -35.96 24.17 4.96
N GLN A 133 -37.07 24.38 5.69
CA GLN A 133 -37.10 25.44 6.70
C GLN A 133 -36.58 24.94 8.05
N PRO A 134 -35.67 25.66 8.70
CA PRO A 134 -35.22 25.30 10.04
C PRO A 134 -36.36 25.41 11.07
N PRO A 135 -36.28 24.68 12.20
CA PRO A 135 -37.29 24.74 13.27
C PRO A 135 -37.45 26.17 13.79
N ARG A 136 -38.68 26.69 13.80
CA ARG A 136 -38.98 28.01 14.38
C ARG A 136 -39.32 27.82 15.86
N PHE A 137 -38.58 28.49 16.75
CA PHE A 137 -38.95 28.56 18.16
C PHE A 137 -40.06 29.61 18.36
N LEU A 138 -41.10 29.26 19.12
CA LEU A 138 -42.11 30.20 19.58
C LEU A 138 -41.45 31.14 20.60
N GLN A 139 -41.27 32.42 20.25
CA GLN A 139 -41.04 33.45 21.27
C GLN A 139 -42.40 33.85 21.84
N SER A 140 -42.58 33.59 23.14
CA SER A 140 -43.71 34.08 23.94
C SER A 140 -43.57 35.56 24.28
#